data_AF-A0A495UDA5-F1
#
_entry.id   AF-A0A495UDA5-F1
#
_cell.length_a   1.000
_cell.length_b   1.000
_cell.length_c   1.000
_cell.angle_alpha   90.00
_cell.angle_beta   90.00
_cell.angle_gamma   90.00
#
_symmetry.space_group_name_H-M   'P 1'
#
loop_
_entity.id
_entity.type
_entity.pdbx_description
1 polymer ?
#
loop_
_entity_poly.entity_id
_entity_poly.type
_entity_poly.pdbx_seq_one_letter_code
_entity_poly.pdbx_strand_id
1 'polypeptide(L)'
;MARRTIPDVTLSPDTMLDIHLSTICSQHRYDKDPRAAVDELIAAAGHRTDILAKVAGTWSGYHGFDEHTRTLAEALRGIPGAEQWVPVGQYRRGIPNNGATPLPPAPRLD
;
A
#
# COMPACT_ATOMS: atom_id res chain seq x y z
N MET A 1 -38.33 -10.60 15.77
CA MET A 1 -36.91 -10.20 15.62
C MET A 1 -36.74 -9.63 14.22
N ALA A 2 -36.47 -8.33 14.07
CA ALA A 2 -36.27 -7.71 12.76
C ALA A 2 -34.85 -8.01 12.25
N ARG A 3 -34.73 -8.62 11.06
CA ARG A 3 -33.44 -8.74 10.37
C ARG A 3 -32.96 -7.34 10.01
N ARG A 4 -31.80 -6.94 10.53
CA ARG A 4 -31.08 -5.75 10.08
C ARG A 4 -30.56 -6.04 8.67
N THR A 5 -31.17 -5.41 7.66
CA THR A 5 -30.64 -5.43 6.29
C THR A 5 -29.30 -4.70 6.31
N ILE A 6 -28.20 -5.44 6.14
CA ILE A 6 -26.90 -4.83 5.88
C ILE A 6 -26.99 -4.31 4.45
N PRO A 7 -26.76 -3.01 4.19
CA PRO A 7 -26.78 -2.49 2.83
C PRO A 7 -25.74 -3.23 1.98
N ASP A 8 -26.08 -3.47 0.71
CA ASP A 8 -25.12 -3.96 -0.26
C ASP A 8 -24.01 -2.91 -0.44
N VAL A 9 -22.85 -3.15 0.15
CA VAL A 9 -21.70 -2.25 0.07
C VAL A 9 -20.89 -2.63 -1.18
N THR A 10 -21.40 -2.27 -2.34
CA THR A 10 -20.58 -2.34 -3.56
C THR A 10 -19.47 -1.28 -3.47
N LEU A 11 -18.22 -1.69 -3.62
CA LEU A 11 -17.05 -0.80 -3.61
C LEU A 11 -17.04 0.11 -4.84
N SER A 12 -16.52 1.33 -4.70
CA SER A 12 -16.30 2.19 -5.86
C SER A 12 -15.27 1.56 -6.82
N PRO A 13 -15.36 1.84 -8.14
CA PRO A 13 -14.38 1.38 -9.13
C PRO A 13 -12.94 1.74 -8.74
N ASP A 14 -12.72 2.94 -8.23
CA ASP A 14 -11.41 3.41 -7.77
C ASP A 14 -10.87 2.57 -6.61
N THR A 15 -11.74 2.20 -5.67
CA THR A 15 -11.36 1.33 -4.55
C THR A 15 -11.03 -0.07 -5.04
N MET A 16 -11.81 -0.60 -5.98
CA MET A 16 -11.52 -1.90 -6.59
C MET A 16 -10.18 -1.89 -7.32
N LEU A 17 -9.85 -0.81 -8.04
CA LEU A 17 -8.57 -0.67 -8.71
C LEU A 17 -7.42 -0.56 -7.71
N ASP A 18 -7.55 0.24 -6.65
CA ASP A 18 -6.54 0.37 -5.58
C ASP A 18 -6.23 -1.00 -4.94
N ILE A 19 -7.27 -1.80 -4.67
CA ILE A 19 -7.14 -3.18 -4.16
C ILE A 19 -6.44 -4.08 -5.18
N HIS A 20 -6.84 -4.02 -6.44
CA HIS A 20 -6.27 -4.85 -7.49
C HIS A 20 -4.78 -4.57 -7.69
N LEU A 21 -4.38 -3.30 -7.80
CA LEU A 21 -2.98 -2.89 -7.91
C LEU A 21 -2.17 -3.31 -6.66
N SER A 22 -2.75 -3.16 -5.46
CA SER A 22 -2.10 -3.63 -4.22
C SER A 22 -1.90 -5.15 -4.19
N THR A 23 -2.80 -5.89 -4.83
CA THR A 23 -2.72 -7.36 -4.96
C THR A 23 -1.57 -7.75 -5.88
N ILE A 24 -1.42 -7.08 -7.02
CA ILE A 24 -0.29 -7.28 -7.95
C ILE A 24 1.03 -7.05 -7.21
N CYS A 25 1.18 -5.94 -6.49
CA CYS A 25 2.39 -5.68 -5.68
C CYS A 25 2.68 -6.80 -4.67
N SER A 26 1.64 -7.37 -4.06
CA SER A 26 1.78 -8.43 -3.06
C SER A 26 2.20 -9.77 -3.68
N GLN A 27 1.73 -10.07 -4.88
CA GLN A 27 2.09 -11.28 -5.64
C GLN A 27 3.56 -11.25 -6.06
N HIS A 28 4.05 -10.10 -6.51
CA HIS A 28 5.43 -9.93 -6.95
C HIS A 28 6.42 -9.58 -5.84
N ARG A 29 5.98 -9.52 -4.58
CA ARG A 29 6.80 -8.91 -3.50
C ARG A 29 8.16 -9.55 -3.26
N TYR A 30 8.34 -10.81 -3.68
CA TYR A 30 9.58 -11.57 -3.51
C TYR A 30 10.26 -11.90 -4.85
N ASP A 31 9.73 -11.38 -5.95
CA ASP A 31 10.35 -11.56 -7.25
C ASP A 31 11.65 -10.77 -7.33
N LYS A 32 12.65 -11.36 -7.97
CA LYS A 32 13.97 -10.74 -8.13
C LYS A 32 13.99 -9.68 -9.24
N ASP A 33 13.07 -9.79 -10.19
CA ASP A 33 12.90 -8.83 -11.28
C ASP A 33 11.61 -8.02 -11.07
N PRO A 34 11.71 -6.72 -10.73
CA PRO A 34 10.53 -5.89 -10.49
C PRO A 34 9.86 -5.43 -11.80
N ARG A 35 10.45 -5.66 -12.98
CA ARG A 35 9.91 -5.18 -14.27
C ARG A 35 8.54 -5.76 -14.55
N ALA A 36 8.37 -7.07 -14.33
CA ALA A 36 7.09 -7.74 -14.54
C ALA A 36 5.97 -7.09 -13.72
N ALA A 37 6.23 -6.78 -12.45
CA ALA A 37 5.27 -6.10 -11.59
C ALA A 37 4.93 -4.69 -12.10
N VAL A 38 5.93 -3.91 -12.51
CA VAL A 38 5.73 -2.55 -13.02
C VAL A 38 4.93 -2.55 -14.32
N ASP A 39 5.24 -3.44 -15.25
CA ASP A 39 4.53 -3.57 -16.52
C ASP A 39 3.08 -3.99 -16.30
N GLU A 40 2.83 -4.97 -15.43
CA GLU A 40 1.47 -5.42 -15.09
C GLU A 40 0.67 -4.31 -14.39
N LEU A 41 1.27 -3.57 -13.47
CA LEU A 41 0.62 -2.43 -12.80
C LEU A 41 0.24 -1.32 -13.78
N ILE A 42 1.12 -0.99 -14.72
CA ILE A 42 0.84 0.02 -15.75
C ILE A 42 -0.31 -0.46 -16.64
N ALA A 43 -0.29 -1.72 -17.06
CA ALA A 43 -1.36 -2.30 -17.86
C ALA A 43 -2.71 -2.31 -17.12
N ALA A 44 -2.72 -2.72 -15.85
CA ALA A 44 -3.92 -2.78 -15.03
C ALA A 44 -4.50 -1.40 -14.71
N ALA A 45 -3.65 -0.39 -14.47
CA ALA A 45 -4.08 0.97 -14.20
C ALA A 45 -4.64 1.69 -15.44
N GLY A 46 -4.12 1.38 -16.63
CA GLY A 46 -4.51 2.04 -17.87
C GLY A 46 -4.33 3.56 -17.78
N HIS A 47 -5.42 4.31 -17.89
CA HIS A 47 -5.41 5.78 -17.82
C HIS A 47 -5.43 6.34 -16.39
N ARG A 48 -5.67 5.52 -15.37
CA ARG A 48 -5.76 5.93 -13.95
C ARG A 48 -4.39 5.99 -13.30
N THR A 49 -3.51 6.80 -13.88
CA THR A 49 -2.13 7.01 -13.42
C THR A 49 -2.07 7.65 -12.04
N ASP A 50 -3.13 8.38 -11.65
CA ASP A 50 -3.31 8.94 -10.30
C ASP A 50 -3.39 7.84 -9.23
N ILE A 51 -4.19 6.80 -9.47
CA ILE A 51 -4.32 5.66 -8.54
C ILE A 51 -3.04 4.83 -8.54
N LEU A 52 -2.45 4.60 -9.72
CA LEU A 52 -1.17 3.88 -9.84
C LEU A 52 -0.08 4.56 -9.01
N ALA A 53 0.11 5.86 -9.17
CA ALA A 53 1.08 6.65 -8.42
C ALA A 53 0.84 6.53 -6.90
N LYS A 54 -0.42 6.67 -6.48
CA LYS A 54 -0.81 6.55 -5.07
C LYS A 54 -0.46 5.19 -4.48
N VAL A 55 -0.86 4.10 -5.16
CA VAL A 55 -0.62 2.72 -4.70
C VAL A 55 0.88 2.44 -4.68
N ALA A 56 1.59 2.73 -5.77
CA ALA A 56 3.02 2.48 -5.90
C ALA A 56 3.83 3.21 -4.81
N GLY A 57 3.56 4.49 -4.59
CA GLY A 57 4.25 5.27 -3.57
C GLY A 57 3.94 4.80 -2.15
N THR A 58 2.66 4.56 -1.85
CA THR A 58 2.24 4.05 -0.54
C THR A 58 2.86 2.69 -0.24
N TRP A 59 2.88 1.78 -1.21
CA TRP A 59 3.49 0.46 -1.06
C TRP A 59 5.00 0.56 -0.85
N SER A 60 5.67 1.40 -1.64
CA SER A 60 7.11 1.69 -1.52
C SER A 60 7.48 2.22 -0.14
N GLY A 61 6.67 3.14 0.41
CA GLY A 61 6.89 3.69 1.74
C GLY A 61 6.67 2.67 2.86
N TYR A 62 5.70 1.77 2.70
CA TYR A 62 5.39 0.77 3.71
C TYR A 62 6.41 -0.38 3.75
N HIS A 63 6.91 -0.80 2.58
CA HIS A 63 7.77 -1.98 2.41
C HIS A 63 9.26 -1.65 2.18
N GLY A 64 9.62 -0.40 1.86
CA GLY A 64 11.00 -0.03 1.47
C GLY A 64 12.08 -0.20 2.54
N PHE A 65 11.73 -0.60 3.77
CA PHE A 65 12.68 -0.89 4.86
C PHE A 65 13.07 -2.37 4.96
N ASP A 66 12.34 -3.26 4.29
CA ASP A 66 12.60 -4.70 4.30
C ASP A 66 13.47 -5.08 3.10
N GLU A 67 14.57 -5.79 3.36
CA GLU A 67 15.57 -6.20 2.37
C GLU A 67 14.94 -6.99 1.22
N HIS A 68 13.98 -7.88 1.52
CA HIS A 68 13.38 -8.75 0.52
C HIS A 68 12.43 -8.02 -0.43
N THR A 69 11.85 -6.91 0.02
CA THR A 69 10.91 -6.10 -0.78
C THR A 69 11.54 -4.84 -1.34
N ARG A 70 12.81 -4.55 -0.99
CA ARG A 70 13.49 -3.31 -1.33
C ARG A 70 13.57 -3.07 -2.83
N THR A 71 13.94 -4.09 -3.60
CA THR A 71 14.06 -4.00 -5.07
C THR A 71 12.74 -3.56 -5.71
N LEU A 72 11.63 -4.17 -5.31
CA LEU A 72 10.31 -3.79 -5.80
C LEU A 72 9.91 -2.38 -5.33
N ALA A 73 10.14 -2.05 -4.06
CA ALA A 73 9.84 -0.73 -3.51
C ALA A 73 10.62 0.41 -4.21
N GLU A 74 11.88 0.17 -4.58
CA GLU A 74 12.68 1.14 -5.34
C GLU A 74 12.15 1.32 -6.77
N ALA A 75 11.76 0.23 -7.44
CA ALA A 75 11.16 0.29 -8.77
C ALA A 75 9.80 1.04 -8.76
N LEU A 76 8.94 0.73 -7.79
CA LEU A 76 7.64 1.38 -7.63
C LEU A 76 7.76 2.87 -7.30
N ARG A 77 8.79 3.28 -6.53
CA ARG A 77 9.08 4.70 -6.28
C ARG A 77 9.42 5.47 -7.56
N GLY A 78 9.98 4.80 -8.56
CA GLY A 78 10.30 5.38 -9.87
C GLY A 78 9.09 5.69 -10.75
N ILE A 79 7.88 5.23 -10.41
CA ILE A 79 6.67 5.52 -11.15
C ILE A 79 6.34 7.03 -11.05
N PRO A 80 6.02 7.72 -12.16
CA PRO A 80 5.69 9.14 -12.14
C PRO A 80 4.63 9.50 -11.11
N GLY A 81 4.95 10.44 -10.21
CA GLY A 81 4.05 10.89 -9.15
C GLY A 81 3.97 9.98 -7.92
N ALA A 82 4.67 8.85 -7.88
CA ALA A 82 4.63 7.93 -6.73
C ALA A 82 5.36 8.48 -5.50
N GLU A 83 6.46 9.22 -5.69
CA GLU A 83 7.31 9.70 -4.60
C GLU A 83 6.56 10.50 -3.53
N GLN A 84 5.59 11.34 -3.92
CA GLN A 84 4.77 12.14 -3.00
C GLN A 84 3.93 11.30 -2.03
N TRP A 85 3.66 10.03 -2.35
CA TRP A 85 2.85 9.12 -1.55
C TRP A 85 3.68 8.21 -0.63
N VAL A 86 5.01 8.21 -0.77
CA VAL A 86 5.93 7.47 0.10
C VAL A 86 5.74 7.80 1.59
N PRO A 87 5.60 9.08 2.00
CA PRO A 87 5.35 9.42 3.41
C PRO A 87 4.07 8.81 3.96
N VAL A 88 3.03 8.61 3.14
CA VAL A 88 1.77 7.97 3.56
C VAL A 88 2.01 6.50 3.90
N GLY A 89 2.79 5.79 3.08
CA GLY A 89 3.19 4.41 3.34
C GLY A 89 4.00 4.26 4.63
N GLN A 90 4.98 5.14 4.82
CA GLN A 90 5.83 5.17 6.02
C GLN A 90 5.00 5.44 7.28
N TYR A 91 4.09 6.42 7.22
CA TYR A 91 3.18 6.72 8.31
C TYR A 91 2.34 5.51 8.69
N ARG A 92 1.72 4.82 7.71
CA ARG A 92 0.94 3.60 7.93
C ARG A 92 1.75 2.48 8.57
N ARG A 93 3.04 2.34 8.22
CA ARG A 93 3.93 1.34 8.81
C ARG A 93 4.28 1.65 10.27
N GLY A 94 4.37 2.93 10.61
CA GLY A 94 4.62 3.41 11.98
C GLY A 94 3.42 3.28 12.92
N ILE A 95 2.21 3.03 12.40
CA ILE A 95 1.03 2.76 13.24
C ILE A 95 1.16 1.34 13.81
N PRO A 96 1.06 1.15 15.15
CA PRO A 96 1.03 -0.17 15.75
C PRO A 96 -0.05 -1.04 15.12
N ASN A 97 0.33 -2.18 14.54
CA ASN A 97 -0.54 -3.03 13.70
C ASN A 97 -1.68 -3.75 14.49
N ASN A 98 -1.83 -3.47 15.79
CA ASN A 98 -2.73 -4.18 16.69
C ASN A 98 -3.86 -3.31 17.26
N GLY A 99 -4.11 -2.11 16.74
CA GLY A 99 -5.13 -1.19 17.25
C GLY A 99 -4.89 -0.71 18.70
N ALA A 100 -3.76 -1.10 19.30
CA ALA A 100 -3.35 -0.66 20.61
C ALA A 100 -2.82 0.78 20.50
N THR A 101 -3.46 1.70 21.20
CA THR A 101 -2.86 3.00 21.55
C THR A 101 -1.46 2.75 22.09
N PRO A 102 -0.41 3.44 21.61
CA PRO A 102 0.90 3.36 22.23
C PRO A 102 0.75 3.62 23.73
N LEU A 103 1.19 2.68 24.57
CA LEU A 103 1.21 2.91 26.01
C LEU A 103 2.11 4.14 26.26
N PRO A 104 1.70 5.11 27.09
CA PRO A 104 2.58 6.18 27.49
C PRO A 104 3.85 5.58 28.11
N PRO A 105 5.04 6.20 27.89
CA PRO A 105 6.27 5.71 28.47
C PRO A 105 6.10 5.59 29.99
N ALA A 106 6.57 4.48 30.57
CA ALA A 106 6.49 4.26 32.01
C ALA A 106 7.13 5.45 32.74
N PRO A 107 6.51 5.97 33.82
CA PRO A 107 7.14 7.00 34.63
C PRO A 107 8.49 6.48 35.12
N ARG A 108 9.54 7.28 34.96
CA ARG A 108 10.81 7.00 35.63
C ARG A 108 10.56 7.13 37.12
N LEU A 109 10.80 6.04 37.85
CA LEU A 109 10.95 6.11 39.30
C LEU A 109 12.39 6.59 39.52
N ASP A 110 12.54 7.90 39.76
CA ASP A 110 13.72 8.47 40.40
C ASP A 110 13.67 8.25 41.93
#